data_AF-A0A4Y3VEK3-F1
#
_entry.id   AF-A0A4Y3VEK3-F1
#
_cell.length_a   1.000
_cell.length_b   1.000
_cell.length_c   1.000
_cell.angle_alpha   90.00
_cell.angle_beta   90.00
_cell.angle_gamma   90.00
#
_symmetry.space_group_name_H-M   'P 1'
#
loop_
_entity.id
_entity.type
_entity.pdbx_description
1 polymer ?
#
loop_
_entity_poly.entity_id
_entity_poly.type
_entity_poly.pdbx_seq_one_letter_code
_entity_poly.pdbx_strand_id
1 'polypeptide(L)'
;MKVATQDPARLRDVLAGPGVDITGQVGSAELHVTGLTAREIGLKAAEHGIPLFELSARTVSLEQAFMDLTRDAVEYHGTTTATDTLGSVA
;
A
#
# COMPACT_ATOMS: atom_id res chain seq x y z
N MET A 1 -4.27 7.80 0.77
CA MET A 1 -3.81 8.92 1.64
C MET A 1 -3.78 8.43 3.07
N LYS A 2 -2.72 8.72 3.81
CA LYS A 2 -2.66 8.50 5.25
C LYS A 2 -3.06 9.80 5.94
N VAL A 3 -3.95 9.70 6.92
CA VAL A 3 -4.51 10.86 7.63
C VAL A 3 -4.55 10.55 9.12
N ALA A 4 -4.19 11.52 9.96
CA ALA A 4 -4.30 11.41 11.40
C ALA A 4 -5.03 12.62 11.99
N THR A 5 -5.95 12.39 12.93
CA THR A 5 -6.76 13.45 13.55
C THR A 5 -7.21 13.06 14.95
N GLN A 6 -7.59 14.04 15.78
CA GLN A 6 -8.19 13.79 17.09
C GLN A 6 -9.55 13.08 17.02
N ASP A 7 -10.29 13.24 15.93
CA ASP A 7 -11.64 12.71 15.76
C ASP A 7 -11.77 11.93 14.45
N PRO A 8 -11.24 10.70 14.40
CA PRO A 8 -11.25 9.87 13.20
C PRO A 8 -12.69 9.43 12.83
N ALA A 9 -13.59 9.27 13.80
CA ALA A 9 -14.98 8.93 13.52
C ALA A 9 -15.67 10.05 12.73
N ARG A 10 -15.60 11.29 13.23
CA ARG A 10 -16.19 12.44 12.54
C ARG A 10 -15.55 12.70 11.19
N LEU A 11 -14.24 12.48 11.06
CA LEU A 11 -13.56 12.61 9.78
C LEU A 11 -14.06 11.56 8.76
N ARG A 12 -14.33 10.32 9.19
CA ARG A 12 -14.91 9.28 8.30
C ARG A 12 -16.25 9.74 7.75
N ASP A 13 -17.12 10.28 8.60
CA ASP A 13 -18.47 10.68 8.21
C ASP A 13 -18.46 11.81 7.17
N VAL A 14 -17.59 12.81 7.32
CA VAL A 14 -17.53 13.96 6.39
C VAL A 14 -16.86 13.62 5.05
N LEU A 15 -15.99 12.61 5.05
CA LEU A 15 -15.31 12.13 3.83
C LEU A 15 -16.13 11.07 3.08
N ALA A 16 -17.11 10.44 3.74
CA ALA A 16 -17.92 9.39 3.15
C ALA A 16 -18.64 9.87 1.88
N GLY A 17 -18.61 9.05 0.84
CA GLY A 17 -19.25 9.34 -0.42
C GLY A 17 -18.97 8.27 -1.47
N PRO A 18 -19.59 8.37 -2.65
CA PRO A 18 -19.37 7.42 -3.74
C PRO A 18 -17.89 7.35 -4.13
N GLY A 19 -17.34 6.13 -4.21
CA GLY A 19 -15.95 5.91 -4.62
C GLY A 19 -14.89 6.21 -3.56
N VAL A 20 -15.29 6.57 -2.34
CA VAL A 20 -14.37 6.78 -1.21
C VAL A 20 -14.35 5.54 -0.33
N ASP A 21 -13.18 4.95 -0.14
CA ASP A 21 -12.95 3.89 0.85
C ASP A 21 -12.06 4.40 1.97
N ILE A 22 -12.48 4.14 3.21
CA ILE A 22 -11.79 4.60 4.41
C ILE A 22 -11.59 3.41 5.33
N THR A 23 -10.33 3.11 5.64
CA THR A 23 -9.95 2.04 6.58
C THR A 23 -9.19 2.64 7.76
N GLY A 24 -9.18 1.94 8.90
CA GLY A 24 -8.55 2.40 10.12
C GLY A 24 -8.79 1.41 11.26
N GLN A 25 -7.91 1.43 12.26
CA GLN A 25 -8.05 0.58 13.44
C GLN A 25 -8.93 1.27 14.48
N VAL A 26 -9.82 0.51 15.14
CA VAL A 26 -10.66 1.06 16.21
C VAL A 26 -9.78 1.59 17.34
N GLY A 27 -10.06 2.82 17.80
CA GLY A 27 -9.28 3.49 18.84
C GLY A 27 -7.99 4.14 18.35
N SER A 28 -7.65 4.04 17.05
CA SER A 28 -6.54 4.77 16.46
C SER A 28 -6.98 6.12 15.92
N ALA A 29 -6.10 7.12 16.03
CA ALA A 29 -6.25 8.43 15.37
C ALA A 29 -6.02 8.37 13.86
N GLU A 30 -5.47 7.26 13.34
CA GLU A 30 -5.07 7.11 11.94
C GLU A 30 -6.15 6.48 11.06
N LEU A 31 -6.30 7.04 9.86
CA LEU A 31 -7.14 6.56 8.78
C LEU A 31 -6.33 6.44 7.49
N HIS A 32 -6.73 5.49 6.67
CA HIS A 32 -6.31 5.35 5.29
C HIS A 32 -7.50 5.63 4.38
N VAL A 33 -7.38 6.69 3.57
CA VAL A 33 -8.43 7.15 2.66
C VAL A 33 -7.99 6.89 1.22
N THR A 34 -8.84 6.24 0.43
CA THR A 34 -8.69 6.09 -1.02
C THR A 34 -9.88 6.75 -1.72
N GLY A 35 -9.71 7.13 -2.99
CA GLY A 35 -10.73 7.83 -3.77
C GLY A 35 -10.77 9.35 -3.60
N LEU A 36 -9.96 9.91 -2.68
CA LEU A 36 -9.79 11.35 -2.50
C LEU A 36 -8.31 11.76 -2.54
N THR A 37 -8.07 12.94 -3.10
CA THR A 37 -6.78 13.63 -3.05
C THR A 37 -6.53 14.25 -1.67
N ALA A 38 -5.26 14.53 -1.35
CA ALA A 38 -4.94 15.28 -0.13
C ALA A 38 -5.66 16.64 -0.10
N ARG A 39 -5.78 17.34 -1.23
CA ARG A 39 -6.45 18.64 -1.29
C ARG A 39 -7.92 18.56 -0.89
N GLU A 40 -8.65 17.56 -1.40
CA GLU A 40 -10.07 17.37 -1.09
C GLU A 40 -10.27 17.00 0.39
N ILE A 41 -9.43 16.12 0.92
CA ILE A 41 -9.46 15.74 2.35
C ILE A 41 -9.21 16.96 3.23
N GLY A 42 -8.16 17.73 2.94
CA GLY A 42 -7.79 18.90 3.71
C GLY A 42 -8.88 19.98 3.69
N LEU A 43 -9.50 20.21 2.53
CA LEU A 43 -10.59 21.18 2.40
C LEU A 43 -11.80 20.77 3.23
N LYS A 44 -12.30 19.53 3.05
CA LYS A 44 -13.43 19.01 3.84
C LYS A 44 -13.16 19.04 5.33
N ALA A 45 -11.96 18.63 5.76
CA ALA A 45 -11.59 18.68 7.17
C ALA A 45 -11.63 20.12 7.71
N ALA A 46 -11.09 21.09 6.97
CA ALA A 46 -11.08 22.50 7.36
C ALA A 46 -12.51 23.09 7.43
N GLU A 47 -13.36 22.81 6.44
CA GLU A 47 -14.77 23.23 6.40
C GLU A 47 -15.55 22.77 7.64
N HIS A 48 -15.21 21.58 8.18
CA HIS A 48 -15.83 21.02 9.37
C HIS A 48 -15.05 21.30 10.67
N GLY A 49 -13.95 22.05 10.62
CA GLY A 49 -13.13 22.36 11.80
C GLY A 49 -12.49 21.12 12.42
N ILE A 50 -12.10 20.14 11.61
CA ILE A 50 -11.42 18.92 12.03
C ILE A 50 -9.91 19.11 11.83
N PRO A 51 -9.11 19.25 12.90
CA PRO A 51 -7.67 19.40 12.76
C PRO A 51 -7.04 18.08 12.29
N LEU A 52 -6.13 18.19 11.32
CA LEU A 52 -5.33 17.06 10.84
C LEU A 52 -3.91 17.19 11.39
N PHE A 53 -3.42 16.13 12.02
CA PHE A 53 -2.04 16.01 12.50
C PHE A 53 -1.12 15.47 11.40
N GLU A 54 -1.70 14.69 10.48
CA GLU A 54 -1.02 14.16 9.31
C GLU A 54 -1.98 14.16 8.12
N LEU A 55 -1.47 14.50 6.94
CA LEU A 55 -2.12 14.30 5.67
C LEU A 55 -1.05 14.06 4.62
N SER A 56 -0.71 12.79 4.39
CA SER A 56 0.42 12.39 3.57
C SER A 56 0.02 11.43 2.46
N ALA A 57 0.67 11.58 1.31
CA ALA A 57 0.59 10.57 0.27
C ALA A 57 1.39 9.34 0.73
N ARG A 58 0.76 8.17 0.64
CA ARG A 58 1.45 6.90 0.90
C ARG A 58 2.16 6.51 -0.38
N THR A 59 3.47 6.69 -0.44
CA THR A 59 4.30 6.19 -1.54
C THR A 59 4.78 4.80 -1.17
N VAL A 60 4.35 3.79 -1.93
CA VAL A 60 5.05 2.51 -1.94
C VAL A 60 6.30 2.71 -2.77
N SER A 61 7.48 2.41 -2.23
CA SER A 61 8.71 2.51 -3.02
C SER A 61 8.67 1.49 -4.15
N LEU A 62 9.26 1.83 -5.30
CA LEU A 62 9.37 0.88 -6.41
C LEU A 62 10.12 -0.39 -5.99
N GLU A 63 11.13 -0.24 -5.13
CA GLU A 63 11.84 -1.37 -4.53
C GLU A 63 10.91 -2.26 -3.70
N GLN A 64 10.07 -1.68 -2.85
CA GLN A 64 9.11 -2.46 -2.06
C GLN A 64 8.09 -3.18 -2.96
N ALA A 65 7.60 -2.49 -3.99
CA ALA A 65 6.69 -3.09 -4.97
C ALA A 65 7.36 -4.22 -5.77
N PHE A 66 8.64 -4.07 -6.11
CA PHE A 66 9.44 -5.10 -6.77
C PHE A 66 9.68 -6.30 -5.85
N MET A 67 10.08 -6.06 -4.59
CA MET A 67 10.32 -7.12 -3.60
C MET A 67 9.06 -7.91 -3.29
N ASP A 68 7.90 -7.26 -3.16
CA ASP A 68 6.62 -7.94 -2.96
C ASP A 68 6.22 -8.76 -4.19
N LEU A 69 6.55 -8.34 -5.41
CA LEU A 69 6.29 -9.09 -6.65
C LEU A 69 7.20 -10.32 -6.80
N THR A 70 8.47 -10.23 -6.40
CA THR A 70 9.45 -11.32 -6.55
C THR A 70 9.52 -12.25 -5.34
N ARG A 71 8.81 -11.95 -4.24
CA ARG A 71 8.83 -12.76 -3.01
C ARG A 71 8.38 -14.21 -3.25
N ASP A 72 7.54 -14.45 -4.26
CA ASP A 72 7.05 -15.77 -4.67
C ASP A 72 7.70 -16.33 -5.97
N ALA A 73 8.72 -15.65 -6.52
CA ALA A 73 9.36 -16.03 -7.78
C ALA A 73 10.47 -17.12 -7.62
N VAL A 74 9.99 -18.36 -7.47
CA VAL A 74 10.49 -19.69 -7.86
C VAL A 74 12.00 -19.99 -8.03
N GLU A 75 12.43 -21.03 -7.33
CA GLU A 75 13.63 -21.85 -7.59
C GLU A 75 13.55 -22.62 -8.92
N TYR A 76 14.47 -22.37 -9.86
CA TYR A 76 14.69 -23.28 -10.99
C TYR A 76 15.89 -24.18 -10.70
N HIS A 77 15.63 -25.41 -10.28
CA HIS A 77 16.64 -26.47 -10.21
C HIS A 77 16.98 -26.92 -11.64
N GLY A 78 18.07 -26.39 -12.19
CA GLY A 78 18.67 -26.90 -13.41
C GLY A 78 19.21 -28.31 -13.16
N THR A 79 18.52 -29.34 -13.64
CA THR A 79 19.08 -30.69 -13.72
C THR A 79 20.18 -30.68 -14.77
N THR A 80 21.44 -30.55 -14.32
CA THR A 80 22.62 -30.90 -15.10
C THR A 80 22.48 -32.36 -15.52
N THR A 81 22.09 -32.58 -16.78
CA THR A 81 22.28 -33.88 -17.41
C THR A 81 23.75 -33.96 -17.79
N ALA A 82 24.59 -34.34 -16.82
CA ALA A 82 25.94 -34.79 -17.09
C ALA A 82 25.82 -36.08 -17.90
N THR A 83 25.88 -35.97 -19.22
CA THR A 83 26.17 -37.12 -20.08
C THR A 83 27.67 -37.12 -20.31
N ASP A 84 28.39 -37.46 -19.25
CA ASP A 84 29.74 -38.00 -19.38
C ASP A 84 29.59 -39.48 -19.65
N THR A 85 30.03 -39.95 -20.81
CA THR A 85 30.90 -41.15 -20.92
C THR A 85 31.43 -41.21 -22.35
N LEU A 86 32.72 -40.90 -22.44
CA LEU A 86 33.59 -41.17 -23.57
C LEU A 86 33.63 -42.68 -23.89
N GLY A 87 33.47 -43.03 -25.16
CA GLY A 87 33.89 -44.32 -25.74
C GLY A 87 34.40 -44.06 -27.15
N SER A 88 35.69 -43.70 -27.30
CA SER A 88 36.82 -44.61 -27.56
C SER A 88 36.75 -45.35 -28.90
N VAL A 89 37.54 -44.81 -29.85
CA VAL A 89 38.30 -45.42 -30.96
C VAL A 89 38.03 -46.90 -31.34
N ALA A 90 37.70 -47.11 -32.63
CA ALA A 90 38.28 -48.13 -33.52
C ALA A 90 37.92 -47.80 -34.99
#